data_AF-A0A959XJ63-F1
#
_entry.id   AF-A0A959XJ63-F1
#
_cell.length_a   1.000
_cell.length_b   1.000
_cell.length_c   1.000
_cell.angle_alpha   90.00
_cell.angle_beta   90.00
_cell.angle_gamma   90.00
#
_symmetry.space_group_name_H-M   'P 1'
#
loop_
_entity.id
_entity.type
_entity.pdbx_description
1 polymer ?
#
loop_
_entity_poly.entity_id
_entity_poly.type
_entity_poly.pdbx_seq_one_letter_code
_entity_poly.pdbx_strand_id
1 'polypeptide(L)'
;MLGRDGARIHLWESADTGWRGRSDLEARPVVSGAESFLAGTASCRIEVDNDGELDDLYLEMDAAGVLHGVSGAGVQATDYGARELHVLDLDGNLLTFYSWR
;
A
#
# COMPACT_ATOMS: atom_id res chain seq x y z
N MET A 1 10.01 -23.03 -8.74
CA MET A 1 8.77 -22.42 -9.27
C MET A 1 8.20 -21.64 -8.10
N LEU A 2 8.10 -20.32 -8.22
CA LEU A 2 7.66 -19.43 -7.14
C LEU A 2 6.13 -19.53 -7.04
N GLY A 3 5.63 -20.10 -5.94
CA GLY A 3 4.21 -20.09 -5.58
C GLY A 3 4.00 -18.98 -4.55
N ARG A 4 2.98 -18.14 -4.73
CA ARG A 4 2.58 -17.14 -3.74
C ARG A 4 1.22 -17.55 -3.22
N ASP A 5 1.15 -17.88 -1.94
CA ASP A 5 0.12 -18.77 -1.38
C ASP A 5 -1.18 -18.07 -0.99
N GLY A 6 -1.25 -16.75 -1.19
CA GLY A 6 -2.49 -15.98 -1.05
C GLY A 6 -2.28 -14.48 -1.15
N ALA A 7 -3.26 -13.79 -1.75
CA ALA A 7 -3.34 -12.33 -1.76
C ALA A 7 -4.61 -11.89 -1.02
N ARG A 8 -4.46 -10.97 -0.06
CA ARG A 8 -5.60 -10.32 0.62
C ARG A 8 -5.71 -8.89 0.11
N ILE A 9 -6.83 -8.58 -0.53
CA ILE A 9 -7.12 -7.24 -1.05
C ILE A 9 -8.05 -6.53 -0.06
N HIS A 10 -7.65 -5.37 0.42
CA HIS A 10 -8.51 -4.45 1.18
C HIS A 10 -8.92 -3.31 0.25
N LEU A 11 -10.22 -3.25 -0.04
CA LEU A 11 -10.82 -2.21 -0.86
C LEU A 11 -11.51 -1.20 0.04
N TRP A 12 -11.28 0.09 -0.23
CA TRP A 12 -12.03 1.17 0.38
C TRP A 12 -12.79 1.92 -0.71
N GLU A 13 -14.10 2.06 -0.50
CA GLU A 13 -14.93 2.84 -1.39
C GLU A 13 -14.64 4.34 -1.18
N SER A 14 -14.33 5.03 -2.26
CA SER A 14 -14.33 6.49 -2.30
C SER A 14 -15.77 6.95 -2.52
N ALA A 15 -16.58 7.01 -1.45
CA ALA A 15 -18.03 7.22 -1.52
C ALA A 15 -18.49 8.62 -1.06
N ASP A 16 -17.57 9.51 -0.69
CA ASP A 16 -17.93 10.85 -0.24
C ASP A 16 -18.50 11.66 -1.41
N THR A 17 -19.81 11.89 -1.37
CA THR A 17 -20.55 12.73 -2.32
C THR A 17 -20.90 14.10 -1.74
N GLY A 18 -20.51 14.38 -0.48
CA GLY A 18 -20.80 15.62 0.23
C GLY A 18 -20.19 16.85 -0.44
N TRP A 19 -19.11 16.67 -1.21
CA TRP A 19 -18.49 17.73 -2.01
C TRP A 19 -19.41 18.31 -3.09
N ARG A 20 -20.39 17.53 -3.60
CA ARG A 20 -21.24 17.96 -4.73
C ARG A 20 -22.12 19.17 -4.41
N GLY A 21 -22.44 19.38 -3.13
CA GLY A 21 -23.27 20.50 -2.67
C GLY A 21 -22.46 21.70 -2.17
N ARG A 22 -21.13 21.65 -2.20
CA ARG A 22 -20.28 22.70 -1.64
C ARG A 22 -20.18 23.89 -2.59
N SER A 23 -20.43 25.09 -2.07
CA SER A 23 -20.26 26.36 -2.80
C SER A 23 -18.89 27.00 -2.60
N ASP A 24 -18.07 26.47 -1.69
CA ASP A 24 -16.80 27.07 -1.24
C ASP A 24 -15.57 26.38 -1.84
N LEU A 25 -15.71 25.63 -2.93
CA LEU A 25 -14.63 24.82 -3.50
C LEU A 25 -13.42 25.64 -3.97
N GLU A 26 -13.63 26.87 -4.45
CA GLU A 26 -12.54 27.78 -4.87
C GLU A 26 -11.69 28.25 -3.69
N ALA A 27 -12.31 28.49 -2.53
CA ALA A 27 -11.62 28.98 -1.34
C ALA A 27 -11.09 27.83 -0.45
N ARG A 28 -11.74 26.66 -0.52
CA ARG A 28 -11.43 25.50 0.31
C ARG A 28 -11.60 24.22 -0.50
N PRO A 29 -10.51 23.63 -1.02
CA PRO A 29 -10.58 22.39 -1.78
C PRO A 29 -11.17 21.24 -0.94
N VAL A 30 -11.61 20.18 -1.62
CA VAL A 30 -11.99 18.94 -0.94
C VAL A 30 -10.71 18.23 -0.49
N VAL A 31 -10.72 17.74 0.75
CA VAL A 31 -9.54 17.15 1.42
C VAL A 31 -9.94 15.92 2.24
N SER A 32 -11.07 15.27 1.91
CA SER A 32 -11.54 14.11 2.66
C SER A 32 -10.75 12.85 2.29
N GLY A 33 -10.16 12.81 1.09
CA GLY A 33 -9.42 11.66 0.58
C GLY A 33 -10.29 10.45 0.23
N ALA A 34 -11.62 10.61 0.32
CA ALA A 34 -12.62 9.59 0.02
C ALA A 34 -13.68 10.11 -0.97
N GLU A 35 -13.38 11.21 -1.67
CA GLU A 35 -14.27 11.85 -2.62
C GLU A 35 -14.68 10.90 -3.75
N SER A 36 -15.96 10.92 -4.13
CA SER A 36 -16.52 10.03 -5.14
C SER A 36 -15.93 10.16 -6.56
N PHE A 37 -15.03 11.12 -6.78
CA PHE A 37 -14.31 11.30 -8.04
C PHE A 37 -12.86 10.83 -7.98
N LEU A 38 -12.34 10.50 -6.79
CA LEU A 38 -11.06 9.81 -6.65
C LEU A 38 -11.28 8.31 -6.86
N ALA A 39 -10.35 7.67 -7.58
CA ALA A 39 -10.23 6.22 -7.49
C ALA A 39 -9.80 5.91 -6.05
N GLY A 40 -10.60 5.12 -5.32
CA GLY A 40 -10.25 4.75 -3.95
C GLY A 40 -8.87 4.07 -3.93
N THR A 41 -7.99 4.47 -3.02
CA THR A 41 -6.70 3.80 -2.84
C THR A 41 -6.94 2.44 -2.22
N ALA A 42 -6.48 1.38 -2.88
CA ALA A 42 -6.52 0.03 -2.35
C ALA A 42 -5.24 -0.26 -1.56
N SER A 43 -5.31 -1.31 -0.73
CA SER A 43 -4.09 -1.95 -0.25
C SER A 43 -4.20 -3.46 -0.41
N CYS A 44 -3.07 -4.09 -0.65
CA CYS A 44 -2.96 -5.54 -0.75
C CYS A 44 -1.89 -6.04 0.21
N ARG A 45 -2.19 -7.13 0.92
CA ARG A 45 -1.20 -7.85 1.73
C ARG A 45 -0.89 -9.18 1.06
N ILE A 46 0.38 -9.44 0.82
CA ILE A 46 0.90 -10.62 0.13
C ILE A 46 1.88 -11.31 1.06
N GLU A 47 1.60 -12.56 1.39
CA GLU A 47 2.52 -13.38 2.17
C GLU A 47 3.63 -13.92 1.26
N VAL A 48 4.85 -13.92 1.76
CA VAL A 48 6.00 -14.61 1.15
C VAL A 48 6.46 -15.74 2.04
N ASP A 49 7.15 -16.72 1.45
CA ASP A 49 7.43 -17.99 2.11
C ASP A 49 8.39 -17.85 3.30
N ASN A 50 9.34 -16.91 3.19
CA ASN A 50 10.35 -16.70 4.21
C ASN A 50 10.97 -15.29 4.15
N ASP A 51 11.66 -14.96 5.24
CA ASP A 51 12.45 -13.76 5.43
C ASP A 51 13.47 -13.43 4.32
N GLY A 52 14.11 -14.45 3.74
CA GLY A 52 15.10 -14.25 2.67
C GLY A 52 14.45 -13.73 1.39
N GLU A 53 13.24 -14.18 1.07
CA GLU A 53 12.48 -13.66 -0.07
C GLU A 53 12.09 -12.20 0.12
N LEU A 54 11.81 -11.77 1.36
CA LEU A 54 11.57 -10.37 1.69
C LEU A 54 12.81 -9.50 1.47
N ASP A 55 13.99 -9.99 1.83
CA ASP A 55 15.26 -9.30 1.64
C ASP A 55 15.61 -9.17 0.14
N ASP A 56 15.40 -10.23 -0.64
CA ASP A 56 15.56 -10.22 -2.10
C ASP A 56 14.58 -9.24 -2.75
N LEU A 57 13.32 -9.22 -2.31
CA LEU A 57 12.30 -8.32 -2.83
C LEU A 57 12.60 -6.86 -2.49
N TYR A 58 13.15 -6.59 -1.30
CA TYR A 58 13.59 -5.24 -0.94
C TYR A 58 14.63 -4.72 -1.94
N LEU A 59 15.64 -5.53 -2.30
CA LEU A 59 16.67 -5.13 -3.25
C LEU A 59 16.09 -4.88 -4.66
N GLU A 60 15.15 -5.72 -5.10
CA GLU A 60 14.46 -5.55 -6.38
C GLU A 60 13.64 -4.24 -6.40
N MET A 61 12.87 -3.97 -5.36
CA MET A 61 12.00 -2.79 -5.28
C MET A 61 12.80 -1.49 -5.05
N ASP A 62 13.91 -1.54 -4.33
CA ASP A 62 14.85 -0.41 -4.17
C ASP A 62 15.48 -0.04 -5.51
N ALA A 63 15.97 -1.04 -6.26
CA ALA A 63 16.53 -0.83 -7.59
C ALA A 63 15.50 -0.24 -8.58
N ALA A 64 14.21 -0.58 -8.40
CA ALA A 64 13.11 -0.03 -9.17
C ALA A 64 12.61 1.35 -8.68
N GLY A 65 13.02 1.80 -7.48
CA GLY A 65 12.64 3.09 -6.92
C GLY A 65 11.16 3.19 -6.49
N VAL A 66 10.54 2.07 -6.10
CA VAL A 66 9.10 1.98 -5.79
C VAL A 66 8.80 1.78 -4.30
N LEU A 67 9.82 1.79 -3.45
CA LEU A 67 9.66 1.66 -2.00
C LEU A 67 8.77 2.76 -1.42
N HIS A 68 7.84 2.38 -0.56
CA HIS A 68 7.10 3.33 0.25
C HIS A 68 8.05 3.96 1.29
N GLY A 69 7.86 5.24 1.63
CA GLY A 69 8.80 6.00 2.47
C GLY A 69 9.06 5.38 3.85
N VAL A 70 8.13 4.59 4.39
CA VAL A 70 8.32 3.86 5.67
C VAL A 70 9.25 2.65 5.55
N SER A 71 9.39 2.08 4.35
CA SER A 71 10.29 0.97 4.02
C SER A 71 11.57 1.40 3.30
N GLY A 72 11.78 2.70 3.08
CA GLY A 72 12.98 3.24 2.43
C GLY A 72 14.29 2.97 3.19
N ALA A 73 14.22 2.41 4.40
CA ALA A 73 15.38 2.01 5.20
C ALA A 73 15.55 0.47 5.29
N GLY A 74 14.74 -0.32 4.59
CA GLY A 74 14.77 -1.79 4.63
C GLY A 74 13.46 -2.42 5.10
N VAL A 75 13.44 -3.75 5.10
CA VAL A 75 12.37 -4.58 5.68
C VAL A 75 12.23 -4.30 7.18
N GLN A 76 11.00 -4.10 7.66
CA GLN A 76 10.72 -3.73 9.04
C GLN A 76 10.17 -4.92 9.84
N ALA A 77 10.63 -5.11 11.06
CA ALA A 77 9.99 -6.04 11.99
C ALA A 77 8.80 -5.36 12.68
N THR A 78 7.69 -6.09 12.84
CA THR A 78 6.49 -5.61 13.53
C THR A 78 6.45 -6.10 14.97
N ASP A 79 5.73 -5.38 15.83
CA ASP A 79 5.58 -5.73 17.25
C ASP A 79 4.83 -7.07 17.48
N TYR A 80 4.18 -7.58 16.44
CA TYR A 80 3.47 -8.86 16.44
C TYR A 80 4.25 -9.98 15.74
N GLY A 81 5.54 -9.76 15.44
CA GLY A 81 6.47 -10.79 15.02
C GLY A 81 6.46 -11.11 13.52
N ALA A 82 5.86 -10.25 12.68
CA ALA A 82 6.01 -10.33 11.24
C ALA A 82 7.19 -9.48 10.77
N ARG A 83 7.69 -9.74 9.57
CA ARG A 83 8.53 -8.79 8.82
C ARG A 83 7.74 -8.28 7.64
N GLU A 84 7.85 -6.98 7.35
CA GLU A 84 7.05 -6.31 6.33
C GLU A 84 7.90 -5.41 5.42
N LEU A 85 7.52 -5.39 4.14
CA LEU A 85 8.03 -4.49 3.11
C LEU A 85 6.84 -3.78 2.44
N HIS A 86 6.90 -2.46 2.39
CA HIS A 86 5.86 -1.61 1.81
C HIS A 86 6.31 -0.98 0.50
N VAL A 87 5.48 -1.15 -0.53
CA VAL A 87 5.76 -0.72 -1.91
C VAL A 87 4.52 -0.03 -2.46
N LEU A 88 4.71 0.91 -3.38
CA LEU A 88 3.60 1.52 -4.12
C LEU A 88 3.52 0.93 -5.53
N ASP A 89 2.31 0.61 -5.99
CA ASP A 89 2.09 0.33 -7.41
C ASP A 89 2.03 1.62 -8.24
N LEU A 90 1.84 1.49 -9.55
CA LEU A 90 1.79 2.62 -10.49
C LEU A 90 0.60 3.56 -10.26
N ASP A 91 -0.44 3.08 -9.59
CA ASP A 91 -1.64 3.85 -9.27
C ASP A 91 -1.59 4.40 -7.82
N GLY A 92 -0.50 4.15 -7.09
CA GLY A 92 -0.29 4.60 -5.72
C GLY A 92 -0.98 3.73 -4.65
N ASN A 93 -1.41 2.52 -5.00
CA ASN A 93 -1.94 1.57 -4.01
C ASN A 93 -0.80 0.98 -3.19
N LEU A 94 -1.08 0.71 -1.91
CA LEU A 94 -0.10 0.14 -1.00
C LEU A 94 -0.05 -1.39 -1.14
N LEU A 95 1.10 -1.91 -1.55
CA LEU A 95 1.42 -3.33 -1.48
C LEU A 95 2.28 -3.59 -0.24
N THR A 96 1.81 -4.45 0.66
CA THR A 96 2.56 -4.90 1.83
C THR A 96 2.90 -6.37 1.66
N PHE A 97 4.18 -6.65 1.42
CA PHE A 97 4.72 -8.00 1.47
C PHE A 97 5.09 -8.34 2.90
N TYR A 98 4.80 -9.55 3.35
CA TYR A 98 5.11 -9.96 4.72
C TYR A 98 5.48 -11.43 4.84
N SER A 99 6.30 -11.75 5.83
CA SER A 99 6.59 -13.11 6.30
C SER A 99 6.28 -13.19 7.80
N TRP A 100 5.95 -14.39 8.28
CA TRP A 100 5.84 -14.68 9.71
C TRP A 100 7.12 -15.33 10.27
N ARG A 101 8.08 -15.72 9.42
CA ARG A 101 9.27 -16.48 9.78
C ARG A 101 10.29 -16.62 8.65
#